data_AF-A0A5C7FZV6-F1
#
_entry.id   AF-A0A5C7FZV6-F1
#
_cell.length_a   1.000
_cell.length_b   1.000
_cell.length_c   1.000
_cell.angle_alpha   90.00
_cell.angle_beta   90.00
_cell.angle_gamma   90.00
#
_symmetry.space_group_name_H-M   'P 1'
#
loop_
_entity.id
_entity.type
_entity.pdbx_description
1 polymer ?
#
loop_
_entity_poly.entity_id
_entity_poly.type
_entity_poly.pdbx_seq_one_letter_code
_entity_poly.pdbx_strand_id
1 'polypeptide(L)'
;MTIQFSMLPRLAAGLLCLASLAHVSAVAACERRYPEANKDDRTRHVALSARWPDAQILQNLRLQIDRAEVKQTESKDALKTEYGYFGRAVTITRSVKDGVEVQLLETGRDKLVWKLGSC
;
A
#
# COMPACT_ATOMS: atom_id res chain seq x y z
N MET A 1 -65.18 21.33 20.14
CA MET A 1 -64.20 20.60 19.30
C MET A 1 -62.87 21.33 19.39
N THR A 2 -61.89 20.74 20.06
CA THR A 2 -60.47 21.15 20.01
C THR A 2 -59.63 19.88 20.15
N ILE A 3 -58.85 19.55 19.12
CA ILE A 3 -57.92 18.42 19.04
C ILE A 3 -56.51 19.00 19.13
N GLN A 4 -55.73 18.68 20.15
CA GLN A 4 -54.29 18.97 20.27
C GLN A 4 -53.75 18.14 21.45
N PHE A 5 -52.63 17.40 21.44
CA PHE A 5 -51.51 17.21 20.53
C PHE A 5 -51.03 15.75 20.66
N SER A 6 -50.72 15.10 19.54
CA SER A 6 -50.09 13.78 19.52
C SER A 6 -48.57 13.88 19.73
N MET A 7 -48.10 13.00 20.61
CA MET A 7 -46.71 12.71 20.97
C MET A 7 -45.77 12.58 19.77
N LEU A 8 -44.52 13.07 19.91
CA LEU A 8 -43.33 12.53 19.23
C LEU A 8 -42.01 13.13 19.81
N PRO A 9 -41.47 12.61 20.92
CA PRO A 9 -40.12 12.99 21.37
C PRO A 9 -39.03 11.97 20.98
N ARG A 10 -39.32 10.95 20.16
CA ARG A 10 -38.44 9.77 19.98
C ARG A 10 -37.66 9.70 18.65
N LEU A 11 -37.68 10.73 17.81
CA LEU A 11 -36.97 10.72 16.51
C LEU A 11 -35.66 11.53 16.49
N ALA A 12 -35.17 12.06 17.62
CA ALA A 12 -33.91 12.82 17.64
C ALA A 12 -32.69 11.98 18.05
N ALA A 13 -32.87 10.86 18.76
CA ALA A 13 -31.76 10.08 19.31
C ALA A 13 -31.09 9.12 18.29
N GLY A 14 -31.75 8.82 17.17
CA GLY A 14 -31.22 7.91 16.14
C GLY A 14 -30.19 8.55 15.19
N LEU A 15 -30.25 9.87 15.00
CA LEU A 15 -29.42 10.56 14.01
C LEU A 15 -27.99 10.89 14.51
N LEU A 16 -27.77 10.89 15.83
CA LEU A 16 -26.45 11.13 16.40
C LEU A 16 -25.52 9.90 16.35
N CYS A 17 -26.08 8.70 16.20
CA CYS A 17 -25.29 7.46 16.09
C CYS A 17 -24.74 7.22 14.66
N LEU A 18 -25.25 7.94 13.66
CA LEU A 18 -24.74 7.89 12.28
C LEU A 18 -23.59 8.89 12.04
N ALA A 19 -23.43 9.92 12.89
CA ALA A 19 -22.39 10.92 12.75
C ALA A 19 -20.99 10.43 13.20
N SER A 20 -20.92 9.37 14.01
CA SER A 20 -19.64 8.77 14.45
C SER A 20 -18.96 7.92 13.38
N LEU A 21 -19.61 7.64 12.25
CA LEU A 21 -19.00 6.93 11.11
C LEU A 21 -18.29 7.86 10.11
N ALA A 22 -18.35 9.19 10.32
CA ALA A 22 -17.74 10.17 9.43
C ALA A 22 -16.32 10.63 9.85
N HIS A 23 -15.71 9.97 10.84
CA HIS A 23 -14.27 10.12 11.15
C HIS A 23 -13.47 8.92 10.63
N VAL A 24 -13.65 8.59 9.35
CA VAL A 24 -12.54 7.96 8.61
C VAL A 24 -11.64 9.12 8.23
N SER A 25 -10.63 9.32 9.07
CA SER A 25 -9.47 10.16 8.81
C SER A 25 -9.12 10.08 7.33
N ALA A 26 -8.97 11.24 6.67
CA ALA A 26 -8.44 11.34 5.32
C ALA A 26 -6.98 10.88 5.32
N VAL A 27 -6.80 9.56 5.40
CA VAL A 27 -5.54 8.88 5.26
C VAL A 27 -5.34 8.78 3.75
N ALA A 28 -4.63 9.76 3.19
CA ALA A 28 -3.95 9.61 1.89
C ALA A 28 -2.90 8.46 1.91
N ALA A 29 -2.80 7.72 3.01
CA ALA A 29 -1.89 6.61 3.17
C ALA A 29 -2.46 5.33 2.57
N CYS A 30 -1.62 4.72 1.74
CA CYS A 30 -1.72 3.34 1.25
C CYS A 30 -2.49 3.14 -0.03
N GLU A 31 -2.71 4.21 -0.80
CA GLU A 31 -3.13 4.08 -2.18
C GLU A 31 -2.14 3.22 -2.97
N ARG A 32 -2.67 2.46 -3.93
CA ARG A 32 -1.83 1.65 -4.81
C ARG A 32 -1.17 2.55 -5.85
N ARG A 33 0.15 2.48 -6.00
CA ARG A 33 0.94 3.24 -6.96
C ARG A 33 1.50 2.35 -8.04
N TYR A 34 1.55 2.88 -9.26
CA TYR A 34 2.19 2.26 -10.42
C TYR A 34 3.70 2.53 -10.41
N PRO A 35 4.51 1.76 -11.16
CA PRO A 35 5.93 2.04 -11.25
C PRO A 35 6.19 3.37 -11.97
N GLU A 36 7.32 3.99 -11.67
CA GLU A 36 7.85 5.12 -12.42
C GLU A 36 8.06 4.71 -13.89
N ALA A 37 7.74 5.61 -14.82
CA ALA A 37 7.78 5.32 -16.24
C ALA A 37 9.22 5.07 -16.71
N ASN A 38 9.48 3.87 -17.24
CA ASN A 38 10.78 3.50 -17.79
C ASN A 38 10.69 2.90 -19.20
N LYS A 39 9.74 3.38 -20.03
CA LYS A 39 9.45 2.89 -21.39
C LYS A 39 9.05 1.40 -21.51
N ASP A 40 9.19 0.59 -20.45
CA ASP A 40 8.64 -0.77 -20.33
C ASP A 40 7.17 -0.71 -19.90
N ASP A 41 6.28 -1.19 -20.77
CA ASP A 41 4.82 -1.10 -20.61
C ASP A 41 4.23 -2.27 -19.80
N ARG A 42 4.98 -3.35 -19.60
CA ARG A 42 4.42 -4.62 -19.08
C ARG A 42 4.02 -4.58 -17.61
N THR A 43 4.72 -3.76 -16.83
CA THR A 43 4.48 -3.61 -15.39
C THR A 43 3.76 -2.33 -15.04
N ARG A 44 3.45 -1.47 -16.03
CA ARG A 44 2.65 -0.24 -15.84
C ARG A 44 1.26 -0.49 -15.28
N HIS A 45 0.79 -1.73 -15.28
CA HIS A 45 -0.51 -2.12 -14.73
C HIS A 45 -0.43 -2.73 -13.32
N VAL A 46 0.77 -2.96 -12.78
CA VAL A 46 0.92 -3.54 -11.44
C VAL A 46 1.04 -2.42 -10.42
N ALA A 47 -0.07 -2.19 -9.70
CA ALA A 47 -0.13 -1.19 -8.65
C ALA A 47 0.21 -1.82 -7.29
N LEU A 48 1.22 -1.29 -6.60
CA LEU A 48 1.71 -1.75 -5.30
C LEU A 48 1.37 -0.75 -4.20
N SER A 49 1.31 -1.19 -2.93
CA SER A 49 0.96 -0.30 -1.81
C SER A 49 1.96 -0.44 -0.66
N ALA A 50 2.30 0.69 -0.02
CA ALA A 50 3.24 0.73 1.10
C ALA A 50 2.79 -0.09 2.32
N ARG A 51 1.47 -0.26 2.51
CA ARG A 51 0.91 -1.10 3.61
C ARG A 51 1.15 -2.59 3.46
N TRP A 52 1.51 -3.03 2.26
CA TRP A 52 1.62 -4.46 2.00
C TRP A 52 2.89 -5.03 2.64
N PRO A 53 2.80 -6.20 3.30
CA PRO A 53 3.99 -6.95 3.68
C PRO A 53 4.73 -7.42 2.42
N ASP A 54 6.01 -7.72 2.57
CA ASP A 54 6.89 -8.10 1.45
C ASP A 54 6.34 -9.30 0.67
N ALA A 55 5.78 -10.31 1.36
CA ALA A 55 5.13 -11.45 0.73
C ALA A 55 3.99 -11.06 -0.22
N GLN A 56 3.17 -10.08 0.15
CA GLN A 56 2.07 -9.60 -0.68
C GLN A 56 2.59 -8.75 -1.86
N ILE A 57 3.65 -7.95 -1.65
CA ILE A 57 4.33 -7.22 -2.74
C ILE A 57 4.86 -8.21 -3.78
N LEU A 58 5.60 -9.23 -3.33
CA LEU A 58 6.17 -10.27 -4.20
C LEU A 58 5.08 -11.05 -4.93
N GLN A 59 3.98 -11.40 -4.26
CA GLN A 59 2.85 -12.09 -4.88
C GLN A 59 2.22 -11.27 -6.01
N ASN A 60 2.05 -9.95 -5.83
CA ASN A 60 1.52 -9.07 -6.89
C ASN A 60 2.48 -8.96 -8.08
N LEU A 61 3.78 -9.11 -7.84
CA LEU A 61 4.81 -9.23 -8.88
C LEU A 61 4.92 -10.65 -9.47
N ARG A 62 4.05 -11.59 -9.06
CA ARG A 62 4.06 -13.01 -9.44
C ARG A 62 5.35 -13.73 -9.06
N LEU A 63 5.90 -13.39 -7.90
CA LEU A 63 7.09 -14.00 -7.30
C LEU A 63 6.71 -14.72 -6.00
N GLN A 64 7.40 -15.82 -5.70
CA GLN A 64 7.16 -16.63 -4.52
C GLN A 64 8.25 -16.37 -3.48
N ILE A 65 7.88 -15.94 -2.28
CA ILE A 65 8.84 -15.59 -1.22
C ILE A 65 9.76 -16.76 -0.84
N ASP A 66 9.22 -17.99 -0.80
CA ASP A 66 9.95 -19.19 -0.38
C ASP A 66 11.04 -19.63 -1.37
N ARG A 67 11.05 -19.08 -2.58
CA ARG A 67 12.05 -19.39 -3.62
C ARG A 67 13.15 -18.33 -3.72
N ALA A 68 13.06 -17.27 -2.92
CA ALA A 68 14.00 -16.18 -2.99
C ALA A 68 15.25 -16.45 -2.17
N GLU A 69 16.41 -16.09 -2.71
CA GLU A 69 17.58 -15.84 -1.88
C GLU A 69 17.41 -14.49 -1.19
N VAL A 70 17.35 -14.48 0.15
CA VAL A 70 17.04 -13.27 0.91
C VAL A 70 18.31 -12.69 1.52
N LYS A 71 18.55 -11.39 1.29
CA LYS A 71 19.59 -10.61 1.96
C LYS A 71 18.95 -9.39 2.61
N GLN A 72 19.23 -9.19 3.89
CA GLN A 72 18.76 -8.01 4.63
C GLN A 72 19.94 -7.12 5.00
N THR A 73 19.73 -5.81 4.90
CA THR A 73 20.68 -4.80 5.30
C THR A 73 19.94 -3.72 6.07
N GLU A 74 20.28 -3.59 7.34
CA GLU A 74 19.73 -2.58 8.23
C GLU A 74 20.67 -1.38 8.30
N SER A 75 20.09 -0.19 8.30
CA SER A 75 20.76 1.08 8.53
C SER A 75 19.93 1.88 9.53
N LYS A 76 20.52 2.95 10.08
CA LYS A 76 19.91 3.75 11.15
C LYS A 76 18.44 4.12 10.90
N ASP A 77 18.09 4.44 9.65
CA ASP A 77 16.76 4.96 9.28
C ASP A 77 16.07 4.13 8.19
N ALA A 78 16.63 2.98 7.81
CA ALA A 78 16.06 2.15 6.75
C ALA A 78 16.43 0.67 6.86
N LEU A 79 15.45 -0.18 6.55
CA LEU A 79 15.60 -1.62 6.34
C LEU A 79 15.49 -1.92 4.84
N LYS A 80 16.54 -2.51 4.28
CA LYS A 80 16.56 -2.98 2.89
C LYS A 80 16.51 -4.51 2.89
N THR A 81 15.52 -5.09 2.22
CA THR A 81 15.43 -6.52 1.95
C THR A 81 15.56 -6.76 0.45
N GLU A 82 16.50 -7.60 0.05
CA GLU A 82 16.70 -8.05 -1.32
C GLU A 82 16.26 -9.50 -1.46
N TYR A 83 15.42 -9.75 -2.45
CA TYR A 83 14.88 -11.06 -2.84
C TYR A 83 15.42 -11.43 -4.23
N GLY A 84 16.42 -12.29 -4.27
CA GLY A 84 17.05 -12.78 -5.49
C GLY A 84 16.34 -14.01 -6.06
N TYR A 85 16.18 -14.03 -7.38
CA TYR A 85 15.64 -15.14 -8.16
C TYR A 85 16.51 -15.37 -9.40
N PHE A 86 16.33 -16.51 -10.07
CA PHE A 86 16.98 -16.73 -11.36
C PHE A 86 16.55 -15.67 -12.38
N GLY A 87 17.48 -14.80 -12.78
CA GLY A 87 17.27 -13.73 -13.76
C GLY A 87 16.44 -12.54 -13.28
N ARG A 88 16.09 -12.47 -11.97
CA ARG A 88 15.31 -11.37 -11.39
C ARG A 88 15.75 -11.05 -9.97
N ALA A 89 15.66 -9.79 -9.56
CA ALA A 89 15.85 -9.38 -8.17
C ALA A 89 14.81 -8.33 -7.79
N VAL A 90 14.24 -8.46 -6.60
CA VAL A 90 13.37 -7.44 -6.00
C VAL A 90 14.03 -6.88 -4.77
N THR A 91 14.20 -5.56 -4.73
CA THR A 91 14.64 -4.84 -3.54
C THR A 91 13.45 -4.10 -2.95
N ILE A 92 13.17 -4.32 -1.67
CA ILE A 92 12.18 -3.58 -0.90
C ILE A 92 12.93 -2.78 0.16
N THR A 93 12.86 -1.47 0.07
CA THR A 93 13.45 -0.54 1.04
C THR A 93 12.33 0.08 1.85
N ARG A 94 12.38 -0.07 3.17
CA ARG A 94 11.47 0.57 4.12
C ARG A 94 12.28 1.57 4.92
N SER A 95 12.03 2.85 4.71
CA SER A 95 12.76 3.95 5.36
C SER A 95 11.80 4.85 6.12
N VAL A 96 12.30 5.46 7.20
CA VAL A 96 11.52 6.43 8.00
C VAL A 96 11.26 7.70 7.19
N LYS A 97 12.23 8.11 6.35
CA LYS A 97 12.21 9.36 5.60
C LYS A 97 11.35 9.30 4.33
N ASP A 98 11.61 8.28 3.49
CA ASP A 98 11.03 8.19 2.15
C ASP A 98 9.91 7.13 2.07
N GLY A 99 9.63 6.43 3.18
CA GLY A 99 8.64 5.37 3.26
C GLY A 99 9.09 4.11 2.55
N VAL A 100 8.19 3.48 1.79
CA VAL A 100 8.47 2.23 1.07
C VAL A 100 8.83 2.50 -0.38
N GLU A 101 9.94 1.93 -0.83
CA GLU A 101 10.34 1.85 -2.23
C GLU A 101 10.53 0.40 -2.65
N VAL A 102 10.04 0.03 -3.82
CA VAL A 102 10.23 -1.30 -4.41
C VAL A 102 10.96 -1.15 -5.73
N GLN A 103 12.03 -1.90 -5.93
CA GLN A 103 12.76 -1.97 -7.20
C GLN A 103 12.71 -3.40 -7.73
N LEU A 104 12.36 -3.56 -9.01
CA LEU A 104 12.45 -4.84 -9.72
C LEU A 104 13.51 -4.71 -10.81
N LEU A 105 14.50 -5.60 -10.75
CA LEU A 105 15.53 -5.78 -11.76
C LEU A 105 15.30 -7.13 -12.44
N GLU A 106 15.33 -7.15 -13.77
CA GLU A 106 15.27 -8.37 -14.57
C GLU A 106 16.44 -8.37 -15.56
N THR A 107 17.06 -9.52 -15.80
CA THR A 107 18.17 -9.63 -16.74
C THR A 107 17.77 -9.18 -18.14
N GLY A 108 18.56 -8.28 -18.73
CA GLY A 108 18.30 -7.74 -20.07
C GLY A 108 17.18 -6.70 -20.14
N ARG A 109 16.78 -6.13 -18.99
CA ARG A 109 15.74 -5.10 -18.91
C ARG A 109 16.16 -3.93 -18.05
N ASP A 110 15.52 -2.79 -18.31
CA ASP A 110 15.66 -1.62 -17.47
C ASP A 110 14.91 -1.81 -16.14
N LYS A 111 15.44 -1.18 -15.09
CA LYS A 111 14.94 -1.31 -13.73
C LYS A 111 13.57 -0.64 -13.57
N LEU A 112 12.65 -1.31 -12.90
CA LEU A 112 11.35 -0.74 -12.52
C LEU A 112 11.38 -0.30 -11.06
N VAL A 113 10.79 0.87 -10.78
CA VAL A 113 10.82 1.46 -9.44
C VAL A 113 9.41 1.89 -9.05
N TRP A 114 8.94 1.49 -7.87
CA TRP A 114 7.72 1.99 -7.25
C TRP A 114 8.08 2.81 -6.02
N LYS A 115 7.82 4.12 -6.06
CA LYS A 115 7.94 5.00 -4.88
C LYS A 115 6.59 5.05 -4.16
N LEU A 116 6.39 4.14 -3.21
CA LEU A 116 5.11 3.94 -2.52
C LEU A 116 4.87 5.00 -1.43
N GLY A 117 5.93 5.56 -0.86
CA GLY A 117 5.85 6.54 0.21
C GLY A 117 5.46 5.91 1.55
N SER A 118 5.09 6.76 2.51
CA SER A 118 4.78 6.32 3.87
C SER A 118 3.32 5.96 4.07
N CYS A 119 3.13 4.90 4.86
CA CYS A 119 1.96 4.53 5.63
C CYS A 119 2.46 4.23 7.05
#